data_AF-A0A538BUG9-F1
#
_entry.id   AF-A0A538BUG9-F1
#
_cell.length_a   1.000
_cell.length_b   1.000
_cell.length_c   1.000
_cell.angle_alpha   90.00
_cell.angle_beta   90.00
_cell.angle_gamma   90.00
#
_symmetry.space_group_name_H-M   'P 1'
#
loop_
_entity.id
_entity.type
_entity.pdbx_description
1 polymer ?
#
loop_
_entity_poly.entity_id
_entity_poly.type
_entity_poly.pdbx_seq_one_letter_code
_entity_poly.pdbx_strand_id
1 'polypeptide(L)' 'MAMNALGIALRELESTEELAGEEELRELARRLRAGDVPEDALPQLKEHVAAKLRVSNPDYLERYS' A
#
# COMPACT_ATOMS: atom_id res chain seq x y z
N MET A 1 29.57 -7.92 -10.72
CA MET A 1 28.33 -8.69 -10.53
C MET A 1 27.51 -8.09 -9.37
N ALA A 2 27.09 -6.83 -9.45
CA ALA A 2 26.33 -6.16 -8.37
C ALA A 2 25.06 -5.45 -8.88
N MET A 3 25.03 -5.00 -10.15
CA MET A 3 23.85 -4.37 -10.74
C MET A 3 22.68 -5.33 -11.00
N ASN A 4 22.95 -6.62 -11.27
CA ASN A 4 21.87 -7.58 -11.59
C ASN A 4 21.03 -7.92 -10.34
N ALA A 5 21.64 -8.04 -9.17
CA ALA A 5 20.93 -8.31 -7.93
C ALA A 5 20.01 -7.16 -7.50
N LEU A 6 20.46 -5.91 -7.66
CA LEU A 6 19.65 -4.72 -7.38
C LEU A 6 18.48 -4.59 -8.38
N GLY A 7 18.72 -4.84 -9.67
CA GLY A 7 17.67 -4.81 -10.69
C GLY A 7 16.61 -5.89 -10.49
N ILE A 8 17.01 -7.09 -10.07
CA ILE A 8 16.07 -8.16 -9.71
C ILE A 8 15.28 -7.76 -8.46
N ALA A 9 15.96 -7.27 -7.41
CA ALA A 9 15.27 -6.86 -6.17
C ALA A 9 14.24 -5.74 -6.42
N LEU A 10 14.55 -4.74 -7.25
CA LEU A 10 13.62 -3.68 -7.62
C LEU A 10 12.44 -4.20 -8.43
N ARG A 11 12.71 -5.09 -9.41
CA ARG A 11 11.65 -5.73 -10.21
C ARG A 11 10.74 -6.60 -9.36
N GLU A 12 11.26 -7.38 -8.43
CA GLU A 12 10.45 -8.22 -7.53
C GLU A 12 9.60 -7.38 -6.58
N LEU A 13 10.09 -6.22 -6.13
CA LEU A 13 9.29 -5.25 -5.37
C LEU A 13 8.14 -4.67 -6.20
N GLU A 14 8.40 -4.30 -7.46
CA GLU A 14 7.40 -3.71 -8.35
C GLU A 14 6.39 -4.74 -8.92
N SER A 15 6.75 -6.02 -9.00
CA SER A 15 6.07 -6.94 -9.93
C SER A 15 4.74 -7.51 -9.44
N THR A 16 4.48 -7.63 -8.13
CA THR A 16 3.39 -8.52 -7.70
C THR A 16 2.51 -8.00 -6.56
N GLU A 17 3.09 -7.50 -5.46
CA GLU A 17 2.27 -7.06 -4.31
C GLU A 17 1.72 -5.64 -4.47
N GLU A 18 2.50 -4.73 -5.07
CA GLU A 18 2.12 -3.31 -5.16
C GLU A 18 1.01 -3.07 -6.20
N LEU A 19 1.06 -3.79 -7.34
CA LEU A 19 0.02 -3.74 -8.38
C LEU A 19 -1.30 -4.37 -7.93
N ALA A 20 -1.24 -5.50 -7.19
CA ALA A 20 -2.43 -6.14 -6.64
C ALA A 20 -3.11 -5.23 -5.59
N GLY A 21 -2.32 -4.62 -4.70
CA GLY A 21 -2.82 -3.67 -3.71
C GLY A 21 -3.38 -2.39 -4.33
N GLU A 22 -2.85 -1.92 -5.46
CA GLU A 22 -3.36 -0.71 -6.12
C GLU A 22 -4.76 -0.91 -6.72
N GLU A 23 -5.04 -2.06 -7.34
CA GLU A 23 -6.37 -2.36 -7.88
C GLU A 23 -7.40 -2.53 -6.76
N GLU A 24 -7.04 -3.21 -5.66
CA GLU A 24 -7.89 -3.34 -4.48
C GLU A 24 -8.23 -1.98 -3.86
N LEU A 25 -7.27 -1.06 -3.79
CA LEU A 25 -7.51 0.31 -3.33
C LEU A 25 -8.36 1.12 -4.31
N ARG A 26 -8.19 0.91 -5.61
CA ARG A 26 -9.03 1.56 -6.64
C ARG A 26 -10.48 1.11 -6.52
N GLU A 27 -10.70 -0.18 -6.29
CA GLU A 27 -12.04 -0.73 -6.04
C GLU A 27 -12.61 -0.22 -4.71
N LEU A 28 -11.84 -0.25 -3.62
CA LEU A 28 -12.27 0.32 -2.34
C LEU A 28 -12.64 1.80 -2.50
N ALA A 29 -11.82 2.61 -3.16
CA ALA A 29 -12.11 4.01 -3.41
C ALA A 29 -13.36 4.23 -4.28
N ARG A 30 -13.63 3.32 -5.23
CA ARG A 30 -14.85 3.34 -6.04
C ARG A 30 -16.08 3.07 -5.19
N ARG A 31 -16.05 2.05 -4.34
CA ARG A 31 -17.13 1.67 -3.41
C ARG A 31 -17.42 2.77 -2.40
N LEU A 32 -16.37 3.33 -1.78
CA LEU A 32 -16.48 4.48 -0.87
C LEU A 32 -17.17 5.68 -1.53
N ARG A 33 -16.81 6.03 -2.77
CA ARG A 33 -17.47 7.12 -3.52
C ARG A 33 -18.92 6.83 -3.89
N ALA A 34 -19.28 5.56 -4.04
CA ALA A 34 -20.65 5.13 -4.29
C ALA A 34 -21.51 5.09 -3.01
N GLY A 35 -20.92 5.35 -1.84
CA GLY A 35 -21.60 5.25 -0.54
C GLY A 35 -21.71 3.81 -0.01
N ASP A 36 -21.16 2.83 -0.73
CA ASP A 36 -20.99 1.46 -0.24
C ASP A 36 -19.67 1.40 0.54
N VAL A 37 -19.72 1.76 1.82
CA VAL A 37 -18.56 1.71 2.71
C VAL A 37 -18.56 0.38 3.45
N PRO A 38 -17.63 -0.53 3.16
CA PRO A 38 -17.43 -1.73 3.97
C PRO A 38 -17.18 -1.37 5.44
N GLU A 39 -17.69 -2.17 6.37
CA GLU A 39 -17.47 -1.96 7.81
C GLU A 39 -15.97 -1.99 8.18
N ASP A 40 -15.17 -2.74 7.42
CA ASP A 40 -13.73 -2.92 7.60
C ASP A 40 -12.87 -1.96 6.76
N ALA A 41 -13.48 -1.06 5.98
CA ALA A 41 -12.75 -0.16 5.08
C ALA A 41 -11.77 0.76 5.81
N LEU A 42 -12.15 1.29 6.97
CA LEU A 42 -11.31 2.19 7.75
C LEU A 42 -10.09 1.47 8.37
N PRO A 43 -10.25 0.31 9.03
CA PRO A 43 -9.12 -0.53 9.45
C PRO A 43 -8.16 -0.88 8.31
N GLN A 44 -8.69 -1.33 7.17
CA GLN A 44 -7.86 -1.71 6.01
C GLN A 44 -7.07 -0.52 5.45
N LEU A 45 -7.72 0.65 5.34
CA LEU A 45 -7.04 1.86 4.87
C LEU A 45 -5.94 2.32 5.83
N LYS A 46 -6.18 2.21 7.14
CA LYS A 46 -5.16 2.54 8.16
C LYS A 46 -3.95 1.61 8.07
N GLU A 47 -4.16 0.31 7.91
CA GLU A 47 -3.08 -0.66 7.73
C GLU A 47 -2.25 -0.35 6.49
N HIS A 48 -2.93 -0.05 5.38
CA HIS A 48 -2.27 0.29 4.13
C HIS A 48 -1.44 1.59 4.24
N VAL A 49 -2.00 2.64 4.86
CA VAL A 49 -1.27 3.89 5.10
C VAL A 49 -0.07 3.65 6.03
N ALA A 50 -0.23 2.85 7.08
CA ALA A 50 0.86 2.49 7.97
C ALA A 50 1.99 1.75 7.23
N ALA A 51 1.66 0.83 6.33
CA ALA A 51 2.65 0.16 5.48
C ALA A 51 3.43 1.14 4.61
N LYS A 52 2.75 2.11 3.96
CA LYS A 52 3.42 3.16 3.18
C LYS A 52 4.27 4.08 4.02
N LEU A 53 3.82 4.45 5.22
CA LEU A 53 4.55 5.33 6.13
C LEU A 53 5.81 4.65 6.69
N ARG A 54 5.80 3.34 6.95
CA ARG A 54 7.01 2.60 7.37
C ARG A 54 8.18 2.78 6.40
N VAL A 55 7.89 2.87 5.10
CA VAL A 55 8.89 3.05 4.06
C VAL A 55 9.21 4.53 3.81
N SER A 56 8.17 5.37 3.70
CA SER A 56 8.32 6.76 3.24
C SER A 56 8.63 7.76 4.34
N ASN A 57 8.11 7.57 5.56
CA ASN A 57 8.26 8.50 6.67
C ASN A 57 7.96 7.81 8.03
N PRO A 58 8.93 7.05 8.59
CA PRO A 58 8.73 6.29 9.82
C PRO A 58 8.46 7.20 11.04
N ASP A 59 9.03 8.41 11.08
CA ASP A 59 8.77 9.37 12.17
C ASP A 59 7.31 9.84 12.17
N TYR A 60 6.68 9.93 11.00
CA TYR A 60 5.26 10.27 10.88
C TYR A 60 4.35 9.10 11.24
N LEU A 61 4.82 7.85 11.09
CA LEU A 61 4.07 6.67 11.49
C LEU A 61 3.74 6.68 12.99
N GLU A 62 4.67 7.10 13.84
CA GLU A 62 4.45 7.20 15.30
C GLU A 62 3.33 8.18 15.67
N ARG A 63 3.05 9.16 14.82
CA ARG A 63 1.95 10.13 15.02
C ARG A 63 0.63 9.66 14.41
N TYR A 64 0.67 8.68 13.52
CA TYR A 64 -0.48 8.15 12.79
C TYR A 64 -1.18 7.01 13.55
N SER A 65 -0.44 6.30 14.41
CA SER A 65 -0.93 5.18 15.25
C SER A 65 -1.89 5.60 16.35
#